data_AF-S6BMB9-F1
#
_entry.id   AF-S6BMB9-F1
#
_cell.length_a   1.000
_cell.length_b   1.000
_cell.length_c   1.000
_cell.angle_alpha   90.00
_cell.angle_beta   90.00
_cell.angle_gamma   90.00
#
_symmetry.space_group_name_H-M   'P 1'
#
loop_
_entity.id
_entity.type
_entity.pdbx_description
1 polymer ?
#
loop_
_entity_poly.entity_id
_entity_poly.type
_entity_poly.pdbx_seq_one_letter_code
_entity_poly.pdbx_strand_id
1 'polypeptide(L)'
;MPIPFIRPLGLALALVAGLARAETWPAADWQSGPAPSGAAVQAFERYAFPQRDDAERKGVRSDAVVVIRDGELIYEHYAGPTGAQTPHLTWSVSKSLLASVLGVAYGEQRFKLDEPVARYYPGFAGHPNVHLEDLLHWASGLAWQEDYEYAPLKSSVVAMLYTRGRGDMAAFAADHPLDAMPGKRFRYSSGDTNVLSAALRGMVGDAAYADYPWNALFEPLGIRSAVWETDAAGTYVGSSYSYLTARDLARVGLLMQRDGRWGERQLLPTDWVAFNRKPFADYQPDPAKPGEAVPGGHWWLNAQLAGAAKPWPDAPEDAFAALGHWGQALYVLPSQKLVIVRYADDRDGSYRHNDFLKLALAAFAPEMPQ
;
A
#
# COMPACT_ATOMS: atom_id res chain seq x y z
N MET A 1 -14.04 63.65 -50.59
CA MET A 1 -13.62 62.32 -50.09
C MET A 1 -12.46 62.50 -49.13
N PRO A 2 -12.63 62.24 -47.82
CA PRO A 2 -11.51 62.09 -46.91
C PRO A 2 -11.26 60.59 -46.61
N ILE A 3 -9.98 60.20 -46.63
CA ILE A 3 -9.48 58.86 -46.33
C ILE A 3 -9.33 58.73 -44.81
N PRO A 4 -9.82 57.66 -44.15
CA PRO A 4 -9.57 57.47 -42.72
C PRO A 4 -8.24 56.74 -42.48
N PHE A 5 -7.42 57.31 -41.60
CA PHE A 5 -6.24 56.66 -41.03
C PHE A 5 -6.65 55.61 -40.00
N ILE A 6 -6.32 54.35 -40.24
CA ILE A 6 -6.40 53.28 -39.23
C ILE A 6 -5.01 53.10 -38.62
N ARG A 7 -4.86 53.38 -37.33
CA ARG A 7 -3.67 53.03 -36.53
C ARG A 7 -3.73 51.55 -36.15
N PRO A 8 -2.66 50.75 -36.33
CA PRO A 8 -2.63 49.39 -35.80
C PRO A 8 -2.34 49.45 -34.30
N LEU A 9 -3.25 48.87 -33.50
CA LEU A 9 -3.05 48.63 -32.08
C LEU A 9 -2.12 47.40 -31.96
N GLY A 10 -0.88 47.61 -31.51
CA GLY A 10 0.05 46.51 -31.22
C GLY A 10 -0.41 45.73 -29.99
N LEU A 11 -0.84 44.49 -30.20
CA LEU A 11 -1.15 43.55 -29.12
C LEU A 11 0.16 42.93 -28.63
N ALA A 12 0.66 43.37 -27.48
CA ALA A 12 1.77 42.71 -26.81
C ALA A 12 1.25 41.46 -26.09
N LEU A 13 1.51 40.28 -26.66
CA LEU A 13 1.34 39.01 -25.95
C LEU A 13 2.47 38.88 -24.92
N ALA A 14 2.16 39.07 -23.64
CA ALA A 14 3.04 38.66 -22.56
C ALA A 14 2.96 37.13 -22.42
N LEU A 15 3.94 36.42 -22.95
CA LEU A 15 4.16 35.00 -22.66
C LEU A 15 4.67 34.87 -21.22
N VAL A 16 3.77 34.53 -20.29
CA VAL A 16 4.17 33.99 -18.99
C VAL A 16 4.57 32.54 -19.24
N ALA A 17 5.85 32.32 -19.56
CA ALA A 17 6.44 30.99 -19.54
C ALA A 17 6.55 30.57 -18.07
N GLY A 18 5.51 29.93 -17.54
CA GLY A 18 5.63 29.18 -16.31
C GLY A 18 6.67 28.09 -16.53
N LEU A 19 7.78 28.15 -15.80
CA LEU A 19 8.73 27.04 -15.74
C LEU A 19 8.00 25.86 -15.08
N ALA A 20 7.35 25.01 -15.88
CA ALA A 20 6.96 23.69 -15.42
C ALA A 20 8.25 22.98 -15.03
N ARG A 21 8.52 22.86 -13.73
CA ARG A 21 9.58 21.98 -13.25
C ARG A 21 9.15 20.57 -13.67
N ALA A 22 9.98 19.93 -14.49
CA ALA A 22 9.79 18.53 -14.83
C ALA A 22 9.75 17.73 -13.52
N GLU A 23 8.73 16.88 -13.37
CA GLU A 23 8.64 15.98 -12.22
C GLU A 23 9.77 14.96 -12.27
N THR A 24 10.38 14.69 -11.12
CA THR A 24 11.42 13.66 -11.02
C THR A 24 10.77 12.28 -10.97
N TRP A 25 11.20 11.37 -11.83
CA TRP A 25 10.82 9.96 -11.81
C TRP A 25 12.08 9.10 -11.68
N PRO A 26 12.05 8.00 -10.91
CA PRO A 26 13.14 7.04 -10.93
C PRO A 26 13.23 6.42 -12.34
N ALA A 27 14.43 6.43 -12.91
CA ALA A 27 14.70 5.74 -14.17
C ALA A 27 15.06 4.27 -13.84
N ALA A 28 16.26 3.81 -14.23
CA ALA A 28 16.77 2.51 -13.78
C ALA A 28 16.97 2.46 -12.25
N ASP A 29 17.36 3.58 -11.63
CA ASP A 29 17.44 3.73 -10.18
C ASP A 29 16.92 5.11 -9.74
N TRP A 30 16.77 5.31 -8.43
CA TRP A 30 16.41 6.58 -7.82
C TRP A 30 17.50 7.62 -8.01
N GLN A 31 17.09 8.84 -8.35
CA GLN A 31 17.98 10.00 -8.29
C GLN A 31 18.16 10.41 -6.83
N SER A 32 19.40 10.67 -6.42
CA SER A 32 19.68 11.19 -5.08
C SER A 32 19.28 12.65 -4.99
N GLY A 33 18.45 12.98 -4.00
CA GLY A 33 18.11 14.35 -3.64
C GLY A 33 19.00 14.89 -2.50
N PRO A 34 18.71 16.10 -2.00
CA PRO A 34 19.43 16.68 -0.86
C PRO A 34 19.29 15.81 0.39
N ALA A 35 20.41 15.28 0.89
CA ALA A 35 20.43 14.49 2.12
C ALA A 35 20.23 15.42 3.34
N PRO A 36 19.14 15.28 4.08
CA PRO A 36 18.89 16.09 5.27
C PRO A 36 19.86 15.70 6.38
N SER A 37 20.15 16.65 7.27
CA SER A 37 21.05 16.46 8.40
C SER A 37 20.61 17.29 9.60
N GLY A 38 21.27 17.10 10.75
CA GLY A 38 21.00 17.86 11.97
C GLY A 38 20.18 17.09 13.02
N ALA A 39 19.70 17.83 14.02
CA ALA A 39 19.12 17.24 15.23
C ALA A 39 17.85 16.40 14.97
N ALA A 40 17.02 16.80 13.98
CA ALA A 40 15.80 16.08 13.64
C ALA A 40 16.10 14.70 13.01
N VAL A 41 17.04 14.63 12.08
CA VAL A 41 17.50 13.36 11.49
C VAL A 41 18.11 12.46 12.56
N GLN A 42 18.95 13.00 13.45
CA GLN A 42 19.51 12.22 14.56
C GLN A 42 18.44 11.70 15.53
N ALA A 43 17.38 12.46 15.78
CA ALA A 43 16.26 12.02 16.62
C ALA A 43 15.46 10.90 15.94
N PHE A 44 15.22 11.02 14.64
CA PHE A 44 14.62 9.96 13.84
C PHE A 44 15.47 8.68 13.86
N GLU A 45 16.79 8.79 13.66
CA GLU A 45 17.70 7.66 13.69
C GLU A 45 17.72 6.94 15.03
N ARG A 46 17.77 7.68 16.14
CA ARG A 46 17.72 7.08 17.48
C ARG A 46 16.44 6.28 17.74
N TYR A 47 15.32 6.69 17.14
CA TYR A 47 14.05 5.98 17.28
C TYR A 47 13.95 4.80 16.30
N ALA A 48 14.30 5.01 15.04
CA ALA A 48 14.12 4.02 13.98
C ALA A 48 15.18 2.91 14.05
N PHE A 49 16.39 3.24 14.48
CA PHE A 49 17.53 2.34 14.59
C PHE A 49 18.19 2.46 15.98
N PRO A 50 17.46 2.13 17.06
CA PRO A 50 18.08 2.05 18.37
C PRO A 50 19.10 0.90 18.38
N GLN A 51 19.94 0.85 19.42
CA GLN A 51 20.85 -0.27 19.62
C GLN A 51 20.05 -1.58 19.65
N ARG A 52 20.36 -2.50 18.73
CA ARG A 52 19.68 -3.78 18.61
C ARG A 52 20.24 -4.78 19.61
N ASP A 53 19.35 -5.44 20.34
CA ASP A 53 19.64 -6.68 21.06
C ASP A 53 19.06 -7.86 20.25
N ASP A 54 19.93 -8.63 19.61
CA ASP A 54 19.52 -9.77 18.80
C ASP A 54 19.20 -11.02 19.62
N ALA A 55 19.58 -11.07 20.90
CA ALA A 55 19.22 -12.17 21.79
C ALA A 55 17.77 -12.02 22.27
N GLU A 56 17.40 -10.83 22.76
CA GLU A 56 16.05 -10.60 23.29
C GLU A 56 15.01 -10.25 22.22
N ARG A 57 15.44 -9.69 21.08
CA ARG A 57 14.57 -9.28 19.97
C ARG A 57 13.44 -8.32 20.39
N LYS A 58 13.73 -7.45 21.36
CA LYS A 58 12.83 -6.40 21.88
C LYS A 58 13.06 -5.05 21.21
N GLY A 59 12.11 -4.14 21.40
CA GLY A 59 12.21 -2.75 20.96
C GLY A 59 11.89 -2.54 19.48
N VAL A 60 12.19 -1.34 18.98
CA VAL A 60 12.08 -1.01 17.55
C VAL A 60 13.22 -1.67 16.79
N ARG A 61 12.90 -2.49 15.79
CA ARG A 61 13.87 -3.33 15.07
C ARG A 61 13.78 -3.13 13.56
N SER A 62 14.06 -1.92 13.10
CA SER A 62 14.08 -1.65 11.66
C SER A 62 15.29 -2.33 10.99
N ASP A 63 15.05 -2.97 9.85
CA ASP A 63 16.05 -3.57 8.97
C ASP A 63 16.37 -2.67 7.78
N ALA A 64 15.39 -1.90 7.32
CA ALA A 64 15.57 -0.88 6.29
C ALA A 64 14.61 0.28 6.51
N VAL A 65 15.07 1.50 6.24
CA VAL A 65 14.24 2.67 6.02
C VAL A 65 14.70 3.34 4.74
N VAL A 66 13.77 3.66 3.85
CA VAL A 66 14.00 4.44 2.62
C VAL A 66 12.99 5.59 2.60
N VAL A 67 13.46 6.80 2.36
CA VAL A 67 12.61 8.01 2.26
C VAL A 67 12.81 8.66 0.90
N ILE A 68 11.70 8.77 0.18
CA ILE A 68 11.61 9.49 -1.09
C ILE A 68 10.86 10.80 -0.84
N ARG A 69 11.39 11.90 -1.39
CA ARG A 69 10.72 13.20 -1.43
C ARG A 69 10.62 13.69 -2.86
N ASP A 70 9.40 13.92 -3.33
CA ASP A 70 9.08 14.42 -4.68
C ASP A 70 9.78 13.65 -5.82
N GLY A 71 9.92 12.33 -5.67
CA GLY A 71 10.57 11.46 -6.66
C GLY A 71 12.10 11.29 -6.50
N GLU A 72 12.70 11.88 -5.47
CA GLU A 72 14.14 11.76 -5.17
C GLU A 72 14.38 10.97 -3.88
N LEU A 73 15.41 10.11 -3.89
CA LEU A 73 15.89 9.42 -2.69
C LEU A 73 16.68 10.41 -1.82
N ILE A 74 16.16 10.73 -0.64
CA ILE A 74 16.79 11.70 0.28
C ILE A 74 17.39 11.06 1.53
N TYR A 75 16.96 9.85 1.88
CA TYR A 75 17.49 9.11 3.02
C TYR A 75 17.31 7.62 2.81
N GLU A 76 18.33 6.85 3.18
CA GLU A 76 18.22 5.41 3.38
C GLU A 76 19.16 4.94 4.49
N HIS A 77 18.72 3.96 5.26
CA HIS A 77 19.53 3.29 6.27
C HIS A 77 19.13 1.82 6.29
N TYR A 78 20.12 0.94 6.31
CA TYR A 78 19.94 -0.50 6.40
C TYR A 78 20.71 -1.06 7.60
N ALA A 79 20.14 -2.04 8.27
CA ALA A 79 20.69 -2.64 9.48
C ALA A 79 20.78 -4.16 9.38
N GLY A 80 21.67 -4.74 10.20
CA GLY A 80 21.89 -6.18 10.22
C GLY A 80 22.38 -6.70 8.85
N PRO A 81 21.83 -7.82 8.34
CA PRO A 81 22.23 -8.38 7.04
C PRO A 81 21.55 -7.69 5.84
N THR A 82 20.61 -6.76 6.07
CA THR A 82 19.84 -6.11 5.01
C THR A 82 20.67 -5.03 4.34
N GLY A 83 20.62 -4.95 3.02
CA GLY A 83 21.19 -3.86 2.23
C GLY A 83 20.24 -3.39 1.12
N ALA A 84 20.67 -2.41 0.33
CA ALA A 84 19.84 -1.78 -0.70
C ALA A 84 19.30 -2.75 -1.78
N GLN A 85 19.99 -3.87 -2.00
CA GLN A 85 19.64 -4.90 -2.98
C GLN A 85 18.97 -6.13 -2.36
N THR A 86 18.69 -6.13 -1.05
CA THR A 86 18.07 -7.26 -0.36
C THR A 86 16.55 -7.19 -0.52
N PRO A 87 15.90 -8.15 -1.20
CA PRO A 87 14.45 -8.28 -1.13
C PRO A 87 14.03 -8.67 0.29
N HIS A 88 13.01 -8.01 0.82
CA HIS A 88 12.50 -8.29 2.16
C HIS A 88 11.04 -8.75 2.07
N LEU A 89 10.67 -9.71 2.91
CA LEU A 89 9.28 -10.14 3.05
C LEU A 89 8.41 -8.96 3.48
N THR A 90 7.37 -8.66 2.71
CA THR A 90 6.53 -7.48 2.96
C THR A 90 5.32 -7.79 3.85
N TRP A 91 5.02 -9.07 4.09
CA TRP A 91 3.81 -9.52 4.78
C TRP A 91 2.57 -8.84 4.18
N SER A 92 1.69 -8.27 5.00
CA SER A 92 0.43 -7.69 4.54
C SER A 92 0.54 -6.43 3.70
N VAL A 93 1.73 -5.84 3.51
CA VAL A 93 1.93 -4.84 2.45
C VAL A 93 1.61 -5.45 1.08
N SER A 94 1.80 -6.76 0.92
CA SER A 94 1.41 -7.54 -0.26
C SER A 94 -0.05 -7.34 -0.68
N LYS A 95 -0.96 -7.06 0.27
CA LYS A 95 -2.38 -6.81 -0.02
C LYS A 95 -2.57 -5.55 -0.85
N SER A 96 -1.86 -4.48 -0.48
CA SER A 96 -1.87 -3.21 -1.19
C SER A 96 -1.17 -3.32 -2.54
N LEU A 97 -0.13 -4.16 -2.66
CA LEU A 97 0.45 -4.52 -3.96
C LEU A 97 -0.56 -5.22 -4.86
N LEU A 98 -1.33 -6.17 -4.33
CA LEU A 98 -2.39 -6.85 -5.08
C LEU A 98 -3.48 -5.87 -5.51
N ALA A 99 -3.86 -4.94 -4.64
CA ALA A 99 -4.80 -3.88 -4.97
C ALA A 99 -4.30 -2.95 -6.09
N SER A 100 -2.99 -2.67 -6.16
CA SER A 100 -2.41 -1.94 -7.28
C SER A 100 -2.44 -2.78 -8.58
N VAL A 101 -2.15 -4.08 -8.53
CA VAL A 101 -2.29 -4.97 -9.70
C VAL A 101 -3.75 -5.04 -10.18
N LEU A 102 -4.70 -5.18 -9.25
CA LEU A 102 -6.14 -5.14 -9.56
C LEU A 102 -6.57 -3.79 -10.13
N GLY A 103 -5.94 -2.68 -9.72
CA GLY A 103 -6.21 -1.37 -10.30
C GLY A 103 -5.87 -1.28 -11.79
N VAL A 104 -4.82 -1.96 -12.24
CA VAL A 104 -4.51 -2.08 -13.66
C VAL A 104 -5.59 -2.92 -14.36
N ALA A 105 -5.97 -4.07 -13.78
CA ALA A 105 -7.05 -4.93 -14.32
C ALA A 105 -8.41 -4.20 -14.39
N TYR A 106 -8.70 -3.34 -13.42
CA TYR A 106 -9.88 -2.47 -13.40
C TYR A 106 -9.82 -1.45 -14.55
N GLY A 107 -8.68 -0.78 -14.75
CA GLY A 107 -8.46 0.12 -15.89
C GLY A 107 -8.54 -0.57 -17.26
N GLU A 108 -8.17 -1.84 -17.32
CA GLU A 108 -8.33 -2.73 -18.47
C GLU A 108 -9.77 -3.26 -18.63
N GLN A 109 -10.71 -2.83 -17.78
CA GLN A 109 -12.12 -3.24 -17.78
C GLN A 109 -12.34 -4.75 -17.61
N ARG A 110 -11.43 -5.45 -16.90
CA ARG A 110 -11.55 -6.90 -16.65
C ARG A 110 -12.62 -7.24 -15.63
N PHE A 111 -12.95 -6.30 -14.75
CA PHE A 111 -13.99 -6.44 -13.74
C PHE A 111 -14.57 -5.08 -13.35
N LYS A 112 -15.69 -5.13 -12.63
CA LYS A 112 -16.30 -4.02 -11.91
C LYS A 112 -16.39 -4.36 -10.43
N LEU A 113 -16.35 -3.32 -9.60
CA LEU A 113 -16.38 -3.45 -8.14
C LEU A 113 -17.65 -4.15 -7.62
N ASP A 114 -18.78 -3.91 -8.27
CA ASP A 114 -20.12 -4.43 -7.94
C ASP A 114 -20.42 -5.80 -8.59
N GLU A 115 -19.42 -6.48 -9.15
CA GLU A 115 -19.60 -7.83 -9.67
C GLU A 115 -19.37 -8.89 -8.58
N PRO A 116 -20.18 -9.98 -8.57
CA PRO A 116 -19.99 -11.07 -7.63
C PRO A 116 -18.62 -11.73 -7.79
N VAL A 117 -17.95 -12.04 -6.68
CA VAL A 117 -16.65 -12.73 -6.69
C VAL A 117 -16.73 -14.05 -7.43
N ALA A 118 -17.84 -14.78 -7.28
CA ALA A 118 -18.09 -16.08 -7.90
C ALA A 118 -18.03 -16.05 -9.45
N ARG A 119 -18.17 -14.87 -10.07
CA ARG A 119 -18.00 -14.67 -11.52
C ARG A 119 -16.56 -14.96 -11.97
N TYR A 120 -15.59 -14.64 -11.13
CA TYR A 120 -14.17 -14.72 -11.42
C TYR A 120 -13.49 -15.89 -10.70
N TYR A 121 -14.04 -16.31 -9.57
CA TYR A 121 -13.59 -17.48 -8.85
C TYR A 121 -14.77 -18.40 -8.51
N PRO A 122 -15.09 -19.39 -9.37
CA PRO A 122 -16.21 -20.30 -9.15
C PRO A 122 -16.17 -21.06 -7.81
N GLY A 123 -14.99 -21.23 -7.21
CA GLY A 123 -14.83 -21.77 -5.85
C GLY A 123 -15.53 -20.93 -4.76
N PHE A 124 -15.92 -19.69 -5.07
CA PHE A 124 -16.68 -18.80 -4.19
C PHE A 124 -18.20 -18.88 -4.37
N ALA A 125 -18.71 -19.84 -5.16
CA ALA A 125 -20.15 -19.96 -5.46
C ALA A 125 -21.04 -20.19 -4.21
N GLY A 126 -20.47 -20.63 -3.08
CA GLY A 126 -21.17 -20.71 -1.80
C GLY A 126 -21.59 -19.36 -1.22
N HIS A 127 -21.00 -18.26 -1.71
CA HIS A 127 -21.23 -16.89 -1.24
C HIS A 127 -21.65 -15.96 -2.40
N PRO A 128 -22.80 -16.20 -3.05
CA PRO A 128 -23.16 -15.54 -4.32
C PRO A 128 -23.39 -14.03 -4.20
N ASN A 129 -23.57 -13.51 -2.99
CA ASN A 129 -23.86 -12.11 -2.72
C ASN A 129 -22.64 -11.30 -2.27
N VAL A 130 -21.45 -11.92 -2.23
CA VAL A 130 -20.20 -11.20 -1.93
C VAL A 130 -19.64 -10.65 -3.25
N HIS A 131 -19.40 -9.35 -3.27
CA HIS A 131 -18.87 -8.62 -4.42
C HIS A 131 -17.37 -8.35 -4.25
N LEU A 132 -16.72 -7.98 -5.34
CA LEU A 132 -15.27 -7.68 -5.32
C LEU A 132 -14.96 -6.50 -4.39
N GLU A 133 -15.84 -5.49 -4.32
CA GLU A 133 -15.68 -4.37 -3.37
C GLU A 133 -15.76 -4.79 -1.90
N ASP A 134 -16.52 -5.83 -1.57
CA ASP A 134 -16.61 -6.34 -0.21
C ASP A 134 -15.27 -6.93 0.22
N LEU A 135 -14.62 -7.71 -0.65
CA LEU A 135 -13.30 -8.26 -0.38
C LEU A 135 -12.24 -7.15 -0.30
N LEU A 136 -12.32 -6.14 -1.18
CA LEU A 136 -11.40 -5.00 -1.20
C LEU A 136 -11.43 -4.18 0.10
N HIS A 137 -12.58 -4.11 0.77
CA HIS A 137 -12.75 -3.45 2.06
C HIS A 137 -12.54 -4.36 3.28
N TRP A 138 -12.12 -5.62 3.08
CA TRP A 138 -12.11 -6.65 4.14
C TRP A 138 -13.46 -6.78 4.84
N ALA A 139 -14.52 -6.83 4.05
CA ALA A 139 -15.91 -6.85 4.50
C ALA A 139 -16.70 -8.01 3.86
N SER A 140 -16.04 -9.11 3.53
CA SER A 140 -16.68 -10.31 2.95
C SER A 140 -17.83 -10.87 3.80
N GLY A 141 -17.77 -10.66 5.12
CA GLY A 141 -18.68 -11.28 6.09
C GLY A 141 -18.31 -12.72 6.42
N LEU A 142 -17.19 -13.25 5.90
CA LEU A 142 -16.67 -14.56 6.28
C LEU A 142 -16.26 -14.58 7.76
N ALA A 143 -16.51 -15.72 8.41
CA ALA A 143 -16.13 -15.98 9.80
C ALA A 143 -14.61 -16.16 9.94
N TRP A 144 -13.86 -15.07 9.81
CA TRP A 144 -12.39 -15.09 9.74
C TRP A 144 -11.72 -14.70 11.07
N GLN A 145 -10.67 -15.44 11.45
CA GLN A 145 -9.84 -15.15 12.62
C GLN A 145 -8.39 -14.83 12.21
N GLU A 146 -7.99 -13.57 12.37
CA GLU A 146 -6.66 -13.06 12.02
C GLU A 146 -5.79 -12.86 13.28
N ASP A 147 -5.33 -13.96 13.89
CA ASP A 147 -4.45 -13.95 15.08
C ASP A 147 -3.16 -14.74 14.77
N TYR A 148 -1.98 -14.20 15.07
CA TYR A 148 -0.70 -14.85 14.79
C TYR A 148 -0.01 -15.38 16.06
N GLU A 149 -0.13 -14.68 17.19
CA GLU A 149 0.68 -14.92 18.39
C GLU A 149 -0.04 -15.68 19.51
N TYR A 150 -1.34 -15.47 19.72
CA TYR A 150 -2.01 -15.84 20.98
C TYR A 150 -3.02 -16.99 20.83
N ALA A 151 -3.42 -17.34 19.61
CA ALA A 151 -4.38 -18.43 19.38
C ALA A 151 -4.13 -19.25 18.10
N PRO A 152 -2.96 -19.88 17.89
CA PRO A 152 -2.64 -20.60 16.65
C PRO A 152 -3.62 -21.74 16.35
N LEU A 153 -4.27 -22.32 17.38
CA LEU A 153 -5.26 -23.39 17.21
C LEU A 153 -6.61 -22.92 16.64
N LYS A 154 -6.93 -21.62 16.74
CA LYS A 154 -8.19 -21.03 16.23
C LYS A 154 -7.98 -19.97 15.14
N SER A 155 -6.74 -19.71 14.76
CA SER A 155 -6.39 -18.75 13.72
C SER A 155 -6.67 -19.29 12.32
N SER A 156 -7.55 -18.61 11.58
CA SER A 156 -7.79 -18.90 10.17
C SER A 156 -6.55 -18.59 9.34
N VAL A 157 -5.83 -17.50 9.63
CA VAL A 157 -4.63 -17.13 8.86
C VAL A 157 -3.46 -18.08 9.05
N VAL A 158 -3.18 -18.52 10.29
CA VAL A 158 -2.14 -19.53 10.54
C VAL A 158 -2.55 -20.87 9.92
N ALA A 159 -3.84 -21.22 10.00
CA ALA A 159 -4.35 -22.44 9.38
C ALA A 159 -4.18 -22.42 7.84
N MET A 160 -4.48 -21.27 7.23
CA MET A 160 -4.34 -21.03 5.79
C MET A 160 -2.89 -21.08 5.35
N LEU A 161 -2.01 -20.32 5.98
CA LEU A 161 -0.62 -20.15 5.53
C LEU A 161 0.25 -21.39 5.79
N TYR A 162 0.08 -22.06 6.94
CA TYR A 162 1.07 -23.03 7.42
C TYR A 162 0.55 -24.45 7.61
N THR A 163 -0.77 -24.67 7.59
CA THR A 163 -1.33 -26.00 7.90
C THR A 163 -2.32 -26.48 6.84
N ARG A 164 -3.58 -26.69 7.19
CA ARG A 164 -4.59 -27.36 6.36
C ARG A 164 -5.00 -26.56 5.11
N GLY A 165 -4.85 -25.23 5.13
CA GLY A 165 -5.20 -24.39 3.97
C GLY A 165 -4.07 -24.15 2.98
N ARG A 166 -2.82 -24.56 3.28
CA ARG A 166 -1.63 -24.20 2.47
C ARG A 166 -1.65 -24.77 1.04
N GLY A 167 -2.50 -25.77 0.80
CA GLY A 167 -2.65 -26.41 -0.50
C GLY A 167 -3.42 -25.57 -1.51
N ASP A 168 -4.43 -24.83 -1.03
CA ASP A 168 -5.26 -23.90 -1.81
C ASP A 168 -5.85 -22.88 -0.83
N MET A 169 -5.23 -21.71 -0.76
CA MET A 169 -5.54 -20.72 0.26
C MET A 169 -6.86 -19.99 -0.05
N ALA A 170 -7.20 -19.83 -1.33
CA ALA A 170 -8.44 -19.22 -1.75
C ALA A 170 -9.63 -20.15 -1.49
N ALA A 171 -9.51 -21.45 -1.77
CA ALA A 171 -10.53 -22.45 -1.44
C ALA A 171 -10.70 -22.58 0.07
N PHE A 172 -9.60 -22.58 0.84
CA PHE A 172 -9.66 -22.59 2.29
C PHE A 172 -10.44 -21.39 2.86
N ALA A 173 -10.21 -20.19 2.32
CA ALA A 173 -10.97 -19.00 2.70
C ALA A 173 -12.45 -19.11 2.30
N ALA A 174 -12.73 -19.57 1.07
CA ALA A 174 -14.09 -19.74 0.55
C ALA A 174 -14.95 -20.74 1.34
N ASP A 175 -14.34 -21.74 1.97
CA ASP A 175 -15.03 -22.75 2.79
C ASP A 175 -15.51 -22.21 4.15
N HIS A 176 -15.07 -21.00 4.54
CA HIS A 176 -15.58 -20.39 5.78
C HIS A 176 -17.05 -19.98 5.62
N PRO A 177 -17.90 -20.20 6.65
CA PRO A 177 -19.27 -19.71 6.62
C PRO A 177 -19.29 -18.18 6.77
N LEU A 178 -20.40 -17.55 6.38
CA LEU A 178 -20.67 -16.17 6.73
C LEU A 178 -21.11 -16.05 8.20
N ASP A 179 -20.60 -15.05 8.90
CA ASP A 179 -21.06 -14.64 10.24
C ASP A 179 -21.56 -13.18 10.26
N ALA A 180 -21.56 -12.50 9.10
CA ALA A 180 -22.18 -11.20 8.88
C ALA A 180 -22.64 -11.09 7.41
N MET A 181 -23.50 -10.11 7.13
CA MET A 181 -23.84 -9.76 5.76
C MET A 181 -22.61 -9.19 5.03
N PRO A 182 -22.37 -9.56 3.77
CA PRO A 182 -21.31 -8.95 2.95
C PRO A 182 -21.45 -7.44 2.89
N GLY A 183 -20.33 -6.73 2.96
CA GLY A 183 -20.27 -5.27 2.91
C GLY A 183 -20.79 -4.58 4.16
N LYS A 184 -21.13 -5.30 5.25
CA LYS A 184 -21.74 -4.71 6.47
C LYS A 184 -20.88 -4.67 7.70
N ARG A 185 -19.70 -5.29 7.66
CA ARG A 185 -18.79 -5.27 8.80
C ARG A 185 -17.36 -5.42 8.33
N PHE A 186 -16.53 -4.47 8.72
CA PHE A 186 -15.09 -4.60 8.59
C PHE A 186 -14.58 -5.73 9.48
N ARG A 187 -13.81 -6.65 8.88
CA ARG A 187 -13.06 -7.70 9.57
C ARG A 187 -11.82 -7.97 8.73
N TYR A 188 -10.68 -7.42 9.16
CA TYR A 188 -9.41 -7.63 8.48
C TYR A 188 -9.17 -9.12 8.19
N SER A 189 -8.91 -9.44 6.91
CA SER A 189 -8.91 -10.81 6.41
C SER A 189 -7.85 -11.01 5.34
N SER A 190 -6.84 -11.83 5.64
CA SER A 190 -5.90 -12.37 4.65
C SER A 190 -6.60 -13.35 3.68
N GLY A 191 -7.69 -13.98 4.12
CA GLY A 191 -8.51 -14.84 3.26
C GLY A 191 -9.16 -14.06 2.12
N ASP A 192 -9.75 -12.90 2.41
CA ASP A 192 -10.38 -12.03 1.40
C ASP A 192 -9.38 -11.65 0.29
N THR A 193 -8.13 -11.34 0.68
CA THR A 193 -7.07 -11.03 -0.29
C THR A 193 -6.68 -12.25 -1.14
N ASN A 194 -6.57 -13.45 -0.58
CA ASN A 194 -6.21 -14.62 -1.38
C ASN A 194 -7.36 -15.07 -2.29
N VAL A 195 -8.62 -14.82 -1.92
CA VAL A 195 -9.77 -14.96 -2.81
C VAL A 195 -9.69 -13.96 -3.97
N LEU A 196 -9.33 -12.69 -3.71
CA LEU A 196 -9.07 -11.72 -4.78
C LEU A 196 -7.93 -12.13 -5.70
N SER A 197 -6.89 -12.78 -5.16
CA SER A 197 -5.79 -13.31 -5.96
C SER A 197 -6.25 -14.42 -6.91
N ALA A 198 -7.12 -15.32 -6.45
CA ALA A 198 -7.76 -16.32 -7.31
C ALA A 198 -8.76 -15.69 -8.31
N ALA A 199 -9.50 -14.67 -7.91
CA ALA A 199 -10.38 -13.93 -8.81
C ALA A 199 -9.59 -13.23 -9.93
N LEU A 200 -8.44 -12.63 -9.62
CA LEU A 200 -7.54 -12.05 -10.62
C LEU A 200 -7.16 -13.07 -11.69
N ARG A 201 -6.86 -14.32 -11.31
CA ARG A 201 -6.60 -15.42 -12.25
C ARG A 201 -7.77 -15.66 -13.21
N GLY A 202 -9.01 -15.63 -12.73
CA GLY A 202 -10.19 -15.70 -13.57
C GLY A 202 -10.42 -14.47 -14.47
N MET A 203 -9.99 -13.28 -14.04
CA MET A 203 -10.08 -12.03 -14.82
C MET A 203 -9.09 -12.00 -15.99
N VAL A 204 -7.89 -12.55 -15.82
CA VAL A 204 -6.79 -12.46 -16.81
C VAL A 204 -6.60 -13.75 -17.60
N GLY A 205 -7.04 -14.89 -17.06
CA GLY A 205 -6.86 -16.23 -17.60
C GLY A 205 -5.52 -16.87 -17.19
N ASP A 206 -5.50 -18.20 -17.15
CA ASP A 206 -4.35 -19.00 -16.69
C ASP A 206 -3.04 -18.67 -17.41
N ALA A 207 -3.11 -18.45 -18.72
CA ALA A 207 -1.94 -18.18 -19.55
C ALA A 207 -1.25 -16.84 -19.20
N ALA A 208 -2.01 -15.85 -18.73
CA ALA A 208 -1.48 -14.53 -18.38
C ALA A 208 -1.18 -14.39 -16.89
N TYR A 209 -1.84 -15.16 -16.03
CA TYR A 209 -1.83 -14.95 -14.58
C TYR A 209 -0.43 -14.95 -13.97
N ALA A 210 0.43 -15.89 -14.37
CA ALA A 210 1.78 -15.99 -13.84
C ALA A 210 2.58 -14.69 -14.05
N ASP A 211 2.55 -14.12 -15.26
CA ASP A 211 3.34 -12.92 -15.56
C ASP A 211 2.57 -11.61 -15.30
N TYR A 212 1.27 -11.69 -14.97
CA TYR A 212 0.42 -10.51 -14.90
C TYR A 212 0.92 -9.44 -13.90
N PRO A 213 1.28 -9.76 -12.63
CA PRO A 213 1.80 -8.74 -11.71
C PRO A 213 3.05 -8.01 -12.23
N TRP A 214 3.92 -8.72 -12.96
CA TRP A 214 5.13 -8.13 -13.54
C TRP A 214 4.79 -7.23 -14.72
N ASN A 215 4.02 -7.73 -15.68
CA ASN A 215 3.63 -6.98 -16.88
C ASN A 215 2.74 -5.77 -16.56
N ALA A 216 1.81 -5.94 -15.63
CA ALA A 216 0.81 -4.93 -15.27
C ALA A 216 1.39 -3.83 -14.38
N LEU A 217 2.24 -4.18 -13.41
CA LEU A 217 2.69 -3.26 -12.37
C LEU A 217 4.22 -3.17 -12.28
N PHE A 218 4.94 -4.26 -12.02
CA PHE A 218 6.35 -4.16 -11.64
C PHE A 218 7.26 -3.65 -12.76
N GLU A 219 7.17 -4.21 -13.97
CA GLU A 219 7.98 -3.77 -15.10
C GLU A 219 7.71 -2.32 -15.52
N PRO A 220 6.43 -1.87 -15.63
CA PRO A 220 6.12 -0.45 -15.86
C PRO A 220 6.76 0.51 -14.85
N LEU A 221 6.89 0.10 -13.59
CA LEU A 221 7.54 0.88 -12.54
C LEU A 221 9.07 0.73 -12.52
N GLY A 222 9.63 -0.16 -13.33
CA GLY A 222 11.07 -0.47 -13.32
C GLY A 222 11.50 -1.38 -12.15
N ILE A 223 10.57 -2.05 -11.48
CA ILE A 223 10.83 -3.01 -10.41
C ILE A 223 11.29 -4.33 -11.05
N ARG A 224 12.51 -4.76 -10.73
CA ARG A 224 13.13 -5.98 -11.32
C ARG A 224 13.45 -7.07 -10.31
N SER A 225 13.44 -6.75 -9.01
CA SER A 225 13.82 -7.69 -7.95
C SER A 225 12.64 -8.41 -7.28
N ALA A 226 11.41 -8.10 -7.71
CA ALA A 226 10.21 -8.61 -7.06
C ALA A 226 10.08 -10.13 -7.21
N VAL A 227 9.82 -10.79 -6.08
CA VAL A 227 9.39 -12.19 -6.02
C VAL A 227 8.00 -12.21 -5.38
N TRP A 228 7.07 -12.98 -5.95
CA TRP A 228 5.77 -13.22 -5.36
C TRP A 228 5.49 -14.71 -5.33
N GLU A 229 5.44 -15.28 -4.14
CA GLU A 229 5.23 -16.72 -3.97
C GLU A 229 3.76 -17.08 -4.14
N THR A 230 3.55 -18.31 -4.61
CA THR A 230 2.24 -18.93 -4.78
C THR A 230 1.99 -19.99 -3.71
N ASP A 231 0.73 -20.31 -3.47
CA ASP A 231 0.35 -21.54 -2.77
C ASP A 231 0.52 -22.76 -3.69
N ALA A 232 0.22 -23.97 -3.18
CA ALA A 232 0.39 -25.19 -3.97
C ALA A 232 -0.59 -25.31 -5.16
N ALA A 233 -1.65 -24.51 -5.21
CA ALA A 233 -2.59 -24.42 -6.32
C ALA A 233 -2.11 -23.43 -7.41
N GLY A 234 -0.98 -22.76 -7.18
CA GLY A 234 -0.41 -21.77 -8.09
C GLY A 234 -1.07 -20.40 -7.99
N THR A 235 -1.84 -20.13 -6.94
CA THR A 235 -2.43 -18.81 -6.67
C THR A 235 -1.41 -17.98 -5.89
N TYR A 236 -1.15 -16.74 -6.31
CA TYR A 236 -0.28 -15.84 -5.54
C TYR A 236 -0.82 -15.69 -4.12
N VAL A 237 0.07 -15.82 -3.12
CA VAL A 237 -0.27 -15.53 -1.72
C VAL A 237 -0.27 -14.02 -1.56
N GLY A 238 -1.27 -13.39 -2.17
CA GLY A 238 -1.44 -11.94 -2.26
C GLY A 238 -1.58 -11.29 -0.89
N SER A 239 -1.97 -12.08 0.12
CA SER A 239 -2.03 -11.63 1.50
C SER A 239 -0.68 -11.35 2.16
N SER A 240 0.42 -11.97 1.70
CA SER A 240 1.63 -12.10 2.54
C SER A 240 2.98 -12.22 1.82
N TYR A 241 3.13 -13.06 0.79
CA TYR A 241 4.46 -13.54 0.34
C TYR A 241 4.97 -12.83 -0.91
N SER A 242 4.98 -11.51 -0.88
CA SER A 242 5.78 -10.71 -1.81
C SER A 242 7.06 -10.23 -1.14
N TYR A 243 8.14 -10.20 -1.93
CA TYR A 243 9.47 -9.81 -1.52
C TYR A 243 9.99 -8.75 -2.49
N LEU A 244 10.32 -7.57 -1.96
CA LEU A 244 10.82 -6.43 -2.74
C LEU A 244 11.97 -5.77 -1.99
N THR A 245 12.87 -5.11 -2.71
CA THR A 245 13.79 -4.16 -2.08
C THR A 245 13.00 -2.95 -1.55
N ALA A 246 13.54 -2.27 -0.54
CA ALA A 246 12.86 -1.09 0.03
C ALA A 246 12.68 0.02 -1.02
N ARG A 247 13.67 0.17 -1.92
CA ARG A 247 13.63 1.10 -3.05
C ARG A 247 12.56 0.71 -4.08
N ASP A 248 12.35 -0.58 -4.34
CA ASP A 248 11.30 -1.04 -5.26
C ASP A 248 9.91 -0.84 -4.69
N LEU A 249 9.70 -1.15 -3.40
CA LEU A 249 8.43 -0.87 -2.75
C LEU A 249 8.10 0.63 -2.74
N ALA A 250 9.11 1.50 -2.62
CA ALA A 250 8.93 2.94 -2.69
C ALA A 250 8.42 3.41 -4.07
N ARG A 251 8.66 2.67 -5.16
CA ARG A 251 8.14 2.99 -6.50
C ARG A 251 6.62 2.85 -6.54
N VAL A 252 6.07 1.82 -5.89
CA VAL A 252 4.61 1.67 -5.72
C VAL A 252 4.05 2.79 -4.87
N GLY A 253 4.77 3.18 -3.81
CA GLY A 253 4.42 4.35 -3.02
C GLY A 253 4.36 5.64 -3.83
N LEU A 254 5.32 5.87 -4.74
CA LEU A 254 5.36 7.05 -5.58
C LEU A 254 4.23 7.03 -6.64
N LEU A 255 3.95 5.87 -7.23
CA LEU A 255 2.79 5.68 -8.10
C LEU A 255 1.50 6.08 -7.37
N MET A 256 1.33 5.57 -6.15
CA MET A 256 0.18 5.91 -5.33
C MET A 256 0.21 7.37 -4.90
N GLN A 257 1.35 7.98 -4.57
CA GLN A 257 1.43 9.41 -4.23
C GLN A 257 0.97 10.30 -5.40
N ARG A 258 1.26 9.89 -6.64
CA ARG A 258 0.96 10.64 -7.87
C ARG A 258 -0.33 10.14 -8.53
N ASP A 259 -1.30 9.79 -7.70
CA ASP A 259 -2.66 9.45 -8.11
C ASP A 259 -2.74 8.40 -9.23
N GLY A 260 -1.84 7.39 -9.19
CA GLY A 260 -1.83 6.29 -10.15
C GLY A 260 -1.13 6.59 -11.47
N ARG A 261 -0.52 7.77 -11.62
CA ARG A 261 0.26 8.13 -12.80
C ARG A 261 1.73 7.72 -12.63
N TRP A 262 2.32 7.24 -13.71
CA TRP A 262 3.75 6.95 -13.83
C TRP A 262 4.32 7.58 -15.11
N GLY A 263 5.11 8.65 -14.96
CA GLY A 263 5.50 9.50 -16.09
C GLY A 263 4.27 10.08 -16.79
N GLU A 264 4.15 9.85 -18.09
CA GLU A 264 3.00 10.27 -18.89
C GLU A 264 1.84 9.26 -18.91
N ARG A 265 2.00 8.09 -18.28
CA ARG A 265 1.01 7.01 -18.31
C ARG A 265 0.15 7.03 -17.05
N GLN A 266 -1.17 7.11 -17.20
CA GLN A 266 -2.10 6.78 -16.12
C GLN A 266 -2.15 5.26 -15.98
N LEU A 267 -1.39 4.70 -15.03
CA LEU A 267 -1.28 3.25 -14.85
C LEU A 267 -2.44 2.68 -14.04
N LEU A 268 -2.81 3.36 -12.95
CA LEU A 268 -4.02 3.07 -12.19
C LEU A 268 -5.05 4.16 -12.47
N PRO A 269 -6.31 3.85 -12.79
CA PRO A 269 -7.35 4.87 -12.94
C PRO A 269 -7.47 5.76 -11.70
N THR A 270 -7.74 7.05 -11.88
CA THR A 270 -7.83 8.01 -10.77
C THR A 270 -8.98 7.70 -9.81
N ASP A 271 -10.09 7.16 -10.33
CA ASP A 271 -11.22 6.65 -9.55
C ASP A 271 -10.85 5.40 -8.74
N TRP A 272 -9.97 4.53 -9.24
CA TRP A 272 -9.44 3.41 -8.47
C TRP A 272 -8.59 3.87 -7.28
N VAL A 273 -7.70 4.85 -7.50
CA VAL A 273 -6.89 5.40 -6.40
C VAL A 273 -7.78 6.13 -5.39
N ALA A 274 -8.80 6.86 -5.86
CA ALA A 274 -9.78 7.48 -4.98
C ALA A 274 -10.56 6.43 -4.16
N PHE A 275 -10.92 5.29 -4.75
CA PHE A 275 -11.52 4.16 -4.04
C PHE A 275 -10.57 3.60 -2.97
N ASN A 276 -9.29 3.37 -3.28
CA ASN A 276 -8.31 2.89 -2.31
C ASN A 276 -8.19 3.83 -1.10
N ARG A 277 -8.30 5.15 -1.31
CA ARG A 277 -8.15 6.18 -0.27
C ARG A 277 -9.47 6.60 0.40
N LYS A 278 -10.60 6.00 0.01
CA LYS A 278 -11.89 6.31 0.60
C LYS A 278 -12.12 5.41 1.82
N PRO A 279 -12.46 5.97 3.01
CA PRO A 279 -12.87 5.15 4.14
C PRO A 279 -14.03 4.22 3.77
N PHE A 280 -13.94 2.97 4.20
CA PHE A 280 -15.06 2.02 4.09
C PHE A 280 -16.26 2.57 4.87
N ALA A 281 -17.39 2.71 4.19
CA ALA A 281 -18.55 3.44 4.73
C ALA A 281 -19.17 2.78 5.96
N ASP A 282 -19.17 1.45 6.02
CA ASP A 282 -19.71 0.66 7.14
C ASP A 282 -18.63 0.32 8.19
N TYR A 283 -17.46 0.99 8.16
CA TYR A 283 -16.44 0.84 9.20
C TYR A 283 -16.90 1.46 10.52
N GLN A 284 -16.80 0.69 11.60
CA GLN A 284 -17.08 1.12 12.97
C GLN A 284 -15.79 1.01 13.79
N PRO A 285 -15.20 2.13 14.23
CA PRO A 285 -14.00 2.11 15.07
C PRO A 285 -14.25 1.34 16.35
N ASP A 286 -13.34 0.42 16.70
CA ASP A 286 -13.40 -0.33 17.95
C ASP A 286 -12.91 0.54 19.12
N PRO A 287 -13.74 0.86 20.12
CA PRO A 287 -13.31 1.62 21.29
C PRO A 287 -12.17 0.96 22.09
N ALA A 288 -11.99 -0.36 21.96
CA ALA A 288 -10.88 -1.10 22.57
C ALA A 288 -9.55 -0.91 21.83
N LYS A 289 -9.58 -0.35 20.61
CA LYS A 289 -8.40 -0.09 19.77
C LYS A 289 -8.35 1.38 19.31
N PRO A 290 -8.23 2.34 20.24
CA PRO A 290 -8.19 3.75 19.89
C PRO A 290 -7.00 4.03 18.94
N GLY A 291 -7.29 4.70 17.82
CA GLY A 291 -6.28 5.03 16.81
C GLY A 291 -5.90 3.88 15.88
N GLU A 292 -6.71 2.82 15.78
CA GLU A 292 -6.58 1.84 14.71
C GLU A 292 -6.75 2.53 13.34
N ALA A 293 -5.88 2.19 12.39
CA ALA A 293 -5.92 2.81 11.07
C ALA A 293 -7.25 2.50 10.36
N VAL A 294 -7.78 3.48 9.63
CA VAL A 294 -9.09 3.37 8.99
C VAL A 294 -8.97 2.53 7.72
N PRO A 295 -9.80 1.51 7.48
CA PRO A 295 -9.73 0.72 6.25
C PRO A 295 -10.29 1.50 5.05
N GLY A 296 -9.51 1.54 3.97
CA GLY A 296 -9.99 1.83 2.61
C GLY A 296 -10.01 0.57 1.74
N GLY A 297 -9.92 0.72 0.42
CA GLY A 297 -9.80 -0.42 -0.49
C GLY A 297 -8.40 -1.04 -0.46
N HIS A 298 -8.13 -2.00 0.43
CA HIS A 298 -6.82 -2.64 0.69
C HIS A 298 -5.68 -1.70 1.10
N TRP A 299 -6.00 -0.50 1.56
CA TRP A 299 -5.05 0.47 2.12
C TRP A 299 -5.53 0.97 3.48
N TRP A 300 -4.60 1.33 4.35
CA TRP A 300 -4.88 1.91 5.66
C TRP A 300 -4.80 3.43 5.61
N LEU A 301 -5.77 4.13 6.18
CA LEU A 301 -5.93 5.57 6.05
C LEU A 301 -5.74 6.28 7.39
N ASN A 302 -5.19 7.49 7.36
CA ASN A 302 -5.11 8.40 8.50
C ASN A 302 -6.36 9.30 8.64
N ALA A 303 -7.52 8.81 8.19
CA ALA A 303 -8.75 9.57 8.16
C ALA A 303 -9.26 9.87 9.58
N GLN A 304 -9.72 11.10 9.81
CA GLN A 304 -10.40 11.45 11.06
C GLN A 304 -11.87 11.03 10.97
N LEU A 305 -12.29 10.09 11.82
CA LEU A 305 -13.69 9.69 11.93
C LEU A 305 -14.34 10.37 13.13
N ALA A 306 -15.63 10.71 13.00
CA ALA A 306 -16.38 11.36 14.07
C ALA A 306 -16.42 10.47 15.33
N GLY A 307 -16.01 11.03 16.47
CA GLY A 307 -16.01 10.31 17.75
C GLY A 307 -14.88 9.29 17.93
N ALA A 308 -13.93 9.18 16.99
CA ALA A 308 -12.79 8.28 17.09
C ALA A 308 -11.46 9.05 17.17
N ALA A 309 -10.44 8.44 17.78
CA ALA A 309 -9.08 8.99 17.75
C ALA A 309 -8.48 8.85 16.35
N LYS A 310 -7.78 9.89 15.89
CA LYS A 310 -7.02 9.82 14.63
C LYS A 310 -5.90 8.77 14.74
N PRO A 311 -5.65 7.94 13.71
CA PRO A 311 -4.64 6.89 13.80
C PRO A 311 -3.21 7.41 14.03
N TRP A 312 -2.80 8.41 13.24
CA TRP A 312 -1.49 9.05 13.30
C TRP A 312 -1.71 10.57 13.44
N PRO A 313 -2.01 11.06 14.66
CA PRO A 313 -2.38 12.46 14.89
C PRO A 313 -1.33 13.49 14.47
N ASP A 314 -0.03 13.16 14.54
CA ASP A 314 1.05 14.05 14.10
C ASP A 314 1.26 14.00 12.57
N ALA A 315 0.58 13.07 11.87
CA ALA A 315 0.64 12.97 10.42
C ALA A 315 -0.56 13.67 9.74
N PRO A 316 -0.39 14.13 8.49
CA PRO A 316 -1.43 14.70 7.65
C PRO A 316 -2.64 13.79 7.49
N GLU A 317 -3.83 14.37 7.32
CA GLU A 317 -5.06 13.59 7.14
C GLU A 317 -5.09 12.80 5.82
N ASP A 318 -4.42 13.29 4.78
CA ASP A 318 -4.29 12.60 3.50
C ASP A 318 -3.20 11.51 3.51
N ALA A 319 -2.55 11.25 4.65
CA ALA A 319 -1.61 10.15 4.78
C ALA A 319 -2.32 8.80 4.75
N PHE A 320 -1.72 7.83 4.07
CA PHE A 320 -2.18 6.45 4.01
C PHE A 320 -1.00 5.49 3.95
N ALA A 321 -1.24 4.20 4.20
CA ALA A 321 -0.19 3.22 4.29
C ALA A 321 -0.61 1.81 3.85
N ALA A 322 0.36 1.05 3.37
CA ALA A 322 0.31 -0.40 3.39
C ALA A 322 1.05 -0.86 4.65
N LEU A 323 0.43 -1.71 5.47
CA LEU A 323 1.00 -2.16 6.75
C LEU A 323 1.09 -3.69 6.78
N GLY A 324 2.26 -4.19 7.19
CA GLY A 324 2.62 -5.59 7.26
C GLY A 324 2.94 -6.05 8.68
N HIS A 325 2.79 -7.36 8.91
CA HIS A 325 3.14 -8.00 10.17
C HIS A 325 4.62 -7.76 10.55
N TRP A 326 4.91 -7.69 11.85
CA TRP A 326 6.23 -7.34 12.41
C TRP A 326 6.82 -5.98 11.95
N GLY A 327 5.96 -5.03 11.58
CA GLY A 327 6.36 -3.63 11.41
C GLY A 327 6.76 -3.22 9.99
N GLN A 328 6.41 -4.03 8.98
CA GLN A 328 6.59 -3.59 7.58
C GLN A 328 5.62 -2.44 7.28
N ALA A 329 6.09 -1.40 6.61
CA ALA A 329 5.24 -0.30 6.24
C ALA A 329 5.70 0.38 4.94
N LEU A 330 4.73 0.75 4.13
CA LEU A 330 4.87 1.75 3.07
C LEU A 330 3.92 2.89 3.42
N TYR A 331 4.45 4.02 3.87
CA TYR A 331 3.69 5.23 4.12
C TYR A 331 3.74 6.15 2.89
N VAL A 332 2.60 6.74 2.56
CA VAL A 332 2.46 7.73 1.51
C VAL A 332 1.81 8.98 2.11
N LEU A 333 2.49 10.12 2.00
CA LEU A 333 2.06 11.41 2.53
C LEU A 333 2.01 12.41 1.36
N PRO A 334 0.89 12.47 0.61
CA PRO A 334 0.82 13.24 -0.64
C PRO A 334 1.08 14.73 -0.44
N SER A 335 0.46 15.36 0.57
CA SER A 335 0.63 16.80 0.82
C SER A 335 2.06 17.23 1.18
N GLN A 336 2.93 16.30 1.58
CA GLN A 336 4.36 16.52 1.89
C GLN A 336 5.26 15.98 0.78
N LYS A 337 4.66 15.36 -0.25
CA LYS A 337 5.35 14.64 -1.31
C LYS A 337 6.35 13.61 -0.76
N LEU A 338 6.01 12.96 0.36
CA LEU A 338 6.84 11.93 0.97
C LEU A 338 6.31 10.53 0.71
N VAL A 339 7.24 9.60 0.48
CA VAL A 339 7.02 8.16 0.55
C VAL A 339 8.07 7.59 1.48
N ILE A 340 7.66 6.77 2.45
CA ILE A 340 8.57 6.17 3.42
C ILE A 340 8.34 4.67 3.45
N VAL A 341 9.38 3.89 3.15
CA VAL A 341 9.38 2.44 3.34
C VAL A 341 10.12 2.10 4.61
N ARG A 342 9.56 1.20 5.40
CA ARG A 342 10.21 0.57 6.55
C ARG A 342 10.04 -0.95 6.45
N TYR A 343 11.15 -1.66 6.56
CA TYR A 343 11.17 -3.08 6.87
C TYR A 343 11.69 -3.30 8.28
N ALA A 344 11.15 -4.29 8.96
CA ALA A 344 11.43 -4.53 10.37
C ALA A 344 11.12 -5.95 10.82
N ASP A 345 11.48 -6.22 12.07
CA ASP A 345 11.23 -7.48 12.77
C ASP A 345 10.77 -7.19 14.21
N ASP A 346 9.73 -6.37 14.33
CA ASP A 346 9.17 -5.93 15.63
C ASP A 346 8.31 -7.05 16.25
N ARG A 347 8.55 -7.40 17.52
CA ARG A 347 7.94 -8.58 18.18
C ARG A 347 7.11 -8.27 19.42
N ASP A 348 7.24 -7.09 20.00
CA ASP A 348 6.74 -6.80 21.36
C ASP A 348 5.84 -5.56 21.45
N GLY A 349 5.50 -4.94 20.32
CA GLY A 349 4.63 -3.76 20.28
C GLY A 349 5.32 -2.44 20.67
N SER A 350 6.65 -2.41 20.83
CA SER A 350 7.40 -1.19 21.13
C SER A 350 7.32 -0.13 20.01
N TYR A 351 7.15 -0.58 18.77
CA TYR A 351 7.01 0.32 17.62
C TYR A 351 5.65 1.03 17.60
N ARG A 352 5.67 2.33 17.34
CA ARG A 352 4.49 3.20 17.28
C ARG A 352 4.52 3.98 15.97
N HIS A 353 3.57 3.68 15.08
CA HIS A 353 3.44 4.33 13.76
C HIS A 353 3.46 5.86 13.86
N ASN A 354 2.70 6.43 14.82
CA ASN A 354 2.64 7.89 14.98
C ASN A 354 3.99 8.50 15.38
N ASP A 355 4.71 7.91 16.33
CA ASP A 355 6.00 8.45 16.79
C ASP A 355 7.04 8.40 15.67
N PHE A 356 7.05 7.31 14.89
CA PHE A 356 7.86 7.19 13.69
C PHE A 356 7.54 8.29 12.67
N LEU A 357 6.26 8.47 12.33
CA LEU A 357 5.82 9.46 11.35
C LEU A 357 6.09 10.89 11.81
N LYS A 358 5.89 11.19 13.10
CA LYS A 358 6.21 12.49 13.70
C LYS A 358 7.68 12.84 13.52
N LEU A 359 8.57 11.92 13.85
CA LEU A 359 10.01 12.12 13.72
C LEU A 359 10.43 12.19 12.25
N ALA A 360 9.84 11.37 11.38
CA ALA A 360 10.11 11.41 9.94
C ALA A 360 9.68 12.75 9.32
N LEU A 361 8.51 13.27 9.69
CA LEU A 361 8.04 14.58 9.23
C LEU A 361 8.98 15.71 9.69
N ALA A 362 9.40 15.70 10.95
CA ALA A 362 10.36 16.67 11.46
C ALA A 362 11.72 16.61 10.73
N ALA A 363 12.14 15.42 10.28
CA ALA A 363 13.42 15.20 9.62
C ALA A 363 13.40 15.44 8.11
N PHE A 364 12.28 15.15 7.44
CA PHE A 364 12.25 14.96 5.99
C PHE A 364 11.18 15.77 5.24
N ALA A 365 10.15 16.27 5.94
CA ALA A 365 9.14 17.11 5.29
C ALA A 365 9.78 18.36 4.68
N PRO A 366 9.24 18.87 3.56
CA PRO A 366 9.71 20.15 3.02
C PRO A 366 9.56 21.24 4.08
N GLU A 367 10.55 22.13 4.17
CA GLU A 367 10.38 23.36 4.95
C GLU A 367 9.17 24.11 4.39
N MET A 368 8.16 24.35 5.22
CA MET A 368 7.05 25.21 4.84
C MET A 368 7.65 26.58 4.47
N PRO A 369 7.31 27.16 3.29
CA PRO A 369 7.71 28.53 3.00
C PRO A 369 7.24 29.42 4.15
N GLN A 370 8.18 30.14 4.78
CA GLN A 370 7.86 31.14 5.79
C GLN A 370 7.06 32.31 5.21
#